data_AF-E2BYG9-F1
#
_entry.id   AF-E2BYG9-F1
#
_cell.length_a   1.000
_cell.length_b   1.000
_cell.length_c   1.000
_cell.angle_alpha   90.00
_cell.angle_beta   90.00
_cell.angle_gamma   90.00
#
_symmetry.space_group_name_H-M   'P 1'
#
loop_
_entity.id
_entity.type
_entity.pdbx_description
1 polymer ?
#
loop_
_entity_poly.entity_id
_entity_poly.type
_entity_poly.pdbx_seq_one_letter_code
_entity_poly.pdbx_strand_id
1 'polypeptide(L)'
;MSIFRKFSHPNGDETFISTTQFDDENNEDIFCTEDNLKESLCELSEELSSLGITPITLDNDDDLQSAEKQPFIQIINSTWDLVHKHRSFMRLYDKTVLLNHKTYNNNIHFKNQVTRLQEDLEKKEQALHDAQTRENKLKYHLDNASRDLKREKEEARKLGKQVQSKNIQHEHEMKRILQINQKLQEQLRKSIGTFIPRDKALQKIQTDQEKELASYKRTVSRLEENNRQMLEEINDLKEALALHKGAIDLQIEASGAWIDVEK
;
A
#
# COMPACT_ATOMS: atom_id res chain seq x y z
N MET A 1 23.15 19.34 10.34
CA MET A 1 23.59 20.53 9.58
C MET A 1 22.79 21.72 10.11
N SER A 2 23.36 22.48 11.05
CA SER A 2 22.70 23.63 11.68
C SER A 2 22.76 24.83 10.76
N ILE A 3 21.60 25.28 10.27
CA ILE A 3 21.45 26.52 9.53
C ILE A 3 21.04 27.61 10.53
N PHE A 4 22.03 28.20 11.21
CA PHE A 4 21.80 29.46 11.92
C PHE A 4 21.82 30.59 10.87
N ARG A 5 20.63 31.07 10.48
CA ARG A 5 20.49 32.31 9.71
C ARG A 5 20.88 33.47 10.61
N LYS A 6 21.99 34.13 10.27
CA LYS A 6 22.33 35.48 10.75
C LYS A 6 21.20 36.43 10.34
N PHE A 7 20.38 36.87 11.30
CA PHE A 7 19.51 38.02 11.10
C PHE A 7 20.36 39.29 11.27
N SER A 8 20.84 39.81 10.13
CA SER A 8 21.29 41.19 10.03
C SER A 8 20.14 42.11 10.45
N HIS A 9 20.34 42.86 11.53
CA HIS A 9 19.46 43.96 11.90
C HIS A 9 19.72 45.13 10.93
N PRO A 10 18.70 45.69 10.27
CA PRO A 10 18.87 46.95 9.56
C PRO A 10 18.77 48.10 10.56
N ASN A 11 19.78 48.96 10.54
CA ASN A 11 19.75 50.39 10.87
C ASN A 11 18.70 50.80 11.91
N GLY A 12 19.09 50.74 13.19
CA GLY A 12 18.54 51.69 14.14
C GLY A 12 19.14 53.05 13.79
N ASP A 13 18.34 53.92 13.17
CA ASP A 13 18.60 55.35 13.18
C ASP A 13 18.61 55.78 14.65
N GLU A 14 19.82 55.75 15.24
CA GLU A 14 20.15 56.56 16.39
C GLU A 14 20.05 58.02 15.93
N THR A 15 18.83 58.55 15.92
CA THR A 15 18.65 59.97 16.20
C THR A 15 19.04 60.18 17.65
N PHE A 16 20.36 60.13 17.89
CA PHE A 16 21.01 60.92 18.90
C PHE A 16 20.56 62.33 18.59
N ILE A 17 19.58 62.83 19.34
CA ILE A 17 19.25 64.25 19.33
C ILE A 17 20.50 64.90 19.93
N SER A 18 21.49 65.12 19.07
CA SER A 18 22.63 65.95 19.38
C SER A 18 22.07 67.25 19.94
N THR A 19 22.60 67.65 21.08
CA THR A 19 22.36 68.92 21.78
C THR A 19 22.73 70.15 20.92
N THR A 20 22.87 69.99 19.60
CA THR A 20 23.26 70.99 18.61
C THR A 20 22.09 71.85 18.13
N GLN A 21 20.91 71.77 18.76
CA GLN A 21 19.81 72.73 18.54
C GLN A 21 19.76 73.81 19.64
N PHE A 22 20.92 74.27 20.10
CA PHE A 22 21.05 75.49 20.91
C PHE A 22 21.45 76.72 20.08
N ASP A 23 21.54 76.57 18.76
CA ASP A 23 21.80 77.67 17.85
C ASP A 23 20.45 78.16 17.26
N ASP A 24 19.58 78.68 18.14
CA ASP A 24 18.63 79.69 17.67
C ASP A 24 19.46 80.94 17.38
N GLU A 25 19.25 81.50 16.20
CA GLU A 25 19.92 82.68 15.64
C GLU A 25 20.22 83.74 16.71
N ASN A 26 21.50 83.87 17.08
CA ASN A 26 22.04 85.05 17.74
C ASN A 26 21.88 86.25 16.81
N ASN A 27 20.68 86.81 16.71
CA ASN A 27 20.55 88.23 16.51
C ASN A 27 20.86 88.85 17.88
N GLU A 28 22.09 89.31 18.05
CA GLU A 28 22.47 90.25 19.12
C GLU A 28 21.75 91.58 18.89
N ASP A 29 20.42 91.56 18.94
CA ASP A 29 19.63 92.78 19.03
C ASP A 29 19.61 93.16 20.50
N ILE A 30 20.34 94.22 20.84
CA ILE A 30 20.50 94.67 22.22
C ILE A 30 19.12 95.15 22.71
N PHE A 31 18.47 94.34 23.55
CA PHE A 31 17.10 94.55 24.02
C PHE A 31 16.89 95.91 24.71
N CYS A 32 17.85 96.31 25.55
CA CYS A 32 17.85 97.54 26.33
C CYS A 32 19.06 98.40 25.98
N THR A 33 18.81 99.66 25.65
CA THR A 33 19.74 100.74 25.39
C THR A 33 19.40 101.92 26.30
N GLU A 34 20.20 103.00 26.30
CA GLU A 34 19.92 104.17 27.14
C GLU A 34 18.56 104.84 26.80
N ASP A 35 18.12 104.72 25.55
CA ASP A 35 16.93 105.39 25.04
C ASP A 35 15.61 104.67 25.38
N ASN A 36 15.65 103.34 25.58
CA ASN A 36 14.45 102.52 25.80
C ASN A 36 14.38 101.88 27.22
N LEU A 37 15.26 102.30 28.14
CA LEU A 37 15.43 101.70 29.46
C LEU A 37 14.11 101.47 30.24
N LYS A 38 13.21 102.45 30.23
CA LYS A 38 11.92 102.37 30.95
C LYS A 38 10.95 101.38 30.31
N GLU A 39 10.92 101.34 28.97
CA GLU A 39 10.07 100.43 28.20
C GLU A 39 10.58 98.99 28.31
N SER A 40 11.88 98.76 28.11
CA SER A 40 12.52 97.46 28.29
C SER A 40 12.35 96.91 29.72
N LEU A 41 12.37 97.78 30.74
CA LEU A 41 12.11 97.36 32.12
C LEU A 41 10.65 96.95 32.34
N CYS A 42 9.69 97.66 31.76
CA CYS A 42 8.27 97.28 31.81
C CYS A 42 8.04 95.91 31.14
N GLU A 43 8.58 95.70 29.94
CA GLU A 43 8.47 94.43 29.22
C GLU A 43 9.13 93.27 29.99
N LEU A 44 10.33 93.50 30.55
CA LEU A 44 10.99 92.50 31.39
C LEU A 44 10.17 92.19 32.65
N SER A 45 9.52 93.18 33.24
CA SER A 45 8.68 93.04 34.44
C SER A 45 7.43 92.19 34.17
N GLU A 46 6.80 92.35 33.00
CA GLU A 46 5.70 91.51 32.53
C GLU A 46 6.15 90.07 32.30
N GLU A 47 7.31 89.89 31.65
CA GLU A 47 7.92 88.58 31.40
C GLU A 47 8.30 87.85 32.70
N LEU A 48 8.90 88.54 33.66
CA LEU A 48 9.19 88.01 34.99
C LEU A 48 7.91 87.63 35.74
N SER A 49 6.87 88.47 35.67
CA SER A 49 5.55 88.18 36.25
C SER A 49 4.93 86.92 35.63
N SER A 50 5.10 86.71 34.32
CA SER A 50 4.63 85.49 33.63
C SER A 50 5.32 84.22 34.13
N LEU A 51 6.56 84.35 34.64
CA LEU A 51 7.31 83.27 35.29
C LEU A 51 7.01 83.16 36.79
N GLY A 52 6.13 84.00 37.34
CA GLY A 52 5.82 84.06 38.76
C GLY A 52 6.90 84.74 39.62
N ILE A 53 7.81 85.49 38.99
CA ILE A 53 8.85 86.28 39.66
C ILE A 53 8.31 87.68 39.92
N THR A 54 8.63 88.26 41.07
CA THR A 54 8.16 89.59 41.46
C THR A 54 8.58 90.65 40.43
N PRO A 55 7.64 91.45 39.89
CA PRO A 55 7.93 92.52 38.94
C PRO A 55 8.82 93.61 39.56
N ILE A 56 9.68 94.19 38.72
CA ILE A 56 10.54 95.32 39.10
C ILE A 56 9.83 96.61 38.68
N THR A 57 9.69 97.55 39.62
CA THR A 57 9.14 98.89 39.38
C THR A 57 10.20 99.94 39.68
N LEU A 58 10.51 100.79 38.71
CA LEU A 58 11.34 101.97 38.95
C LEU A 58 10.43 103.11 39.41
N ASP A 59 10.62 103.58 40.64
CA ASP A 59 9.87 104.70 41.19
C ASP A 59 10.74 105.97 41.10
N ASN A 60 10.32 106.90 40.23
CA ASN A 60 10.72 108.31 40.11
C ASN A 60 11.91 108.73 39.20
N ASP A 61 11.57 109.71 38.34
CA ASP A 61 12.26 110.90 37.82
C ASP A 61 13.80 110.94 37.60
N ASP A 62 14.15 111.04 36.32
CA ASP A 62 15.10 111.93 35.62
C ASP A 62 16.55 112.19 36.08
N ASP A 63 17.04 111.72 37.24
CA ASP A 63 18.38 112.11 37.74
C ASP A 63 19.41 110.96 37.88
N LEU A 64 19.25 109.84 37.17
CA LEU A 64 20.32 108.84 37.08
C LEU A 64 21.42 109.31 36.11
N GLN A 65 22.63 109.53 36.60
CA GLN A 65 23.76 109.90 35.74
C GLN A 65 24.06 108.77 34.72
N SER A 66 24.50 109.10 33.51
CA SER A 66 24.79 108.12 32.43
C SER A 66 25.70 106.97 32.90
N ALA A 67 26.67 107.24 33.78
CA ALA A 67 27.55 106.22 34.35
C ALA A 67 26.84 105.17 35.24
N GLU A 68 25.72 105.54 35.87
CA GLU A 68 24.93 104.64 36.73
C GLU A 68 23.89 103.84 35.94
N LYS A 69 23.46 104.32 34.76
CA LYS A 69 22.50 103.62 33.88
C LYS A 69 23.11 102.39 33.19
N GLN A 70 24.40 102.43 32.89
CA GLN A 70 25.10 101.39 32.15
C GLN A 70 25.10 99.99 32.81
N PRO A 71 25.35 99.83 34.14
CA PRO A 71 25.20 98.53 34.79
C PRO A 71 23.75 98.02 34.83
N PHE A 72 22.74 98.91 34.93
CA PHE A 72 21.34 98.50 34.87
C PHE A 72 20.96 97.96 33.49
N ILE A 73 21.40 98.62 32.42
CA ILE A 73 21.20 98.17 31.03
C ILE A 73 21.82 96.78 30.83
N GLN A 74 23.05 96.55 31.32
CA GLN A 74 23.70 95.23 31.24
C GLN A 74 22.92 94.15 31.99
N ILE A 75 22.41 94.46 33.18
CA ILE A 75 21.60 93.52 33.99
C ILE A 75 20.27 93.22 33.29
N ILE A 76 19.58 94.22 32.75
CA ILE A 76 18.31 94.04 32.03
C ILE A 76 18.51 93.14 30.82
N ASN A 77 19.53 93.42 29.99
CA ASN A 77 19.87 92.58 28.83
C ASN A 77 20.23 91.15 29.23
N SER A 78 21.07 90.98 30.26
CA SER A 78 21.47 89.66 30.75
C SER A 78 20.28 88.87 31.31
N THR A 79 19.35 89.55 31.98
CA THR A 79 18.15 88.94 32.55
C THR A 79 17.16 88.57 31.45
N TRP A 80 17.00 89.43 30.44
CA TRP A 80 16.19 89.17 29.26
C TRP A 80 16.67 87.92 28.51
N ASP A 81 17.98 87.85 28.23
CA ASP A 81 18.60 86.68 27.60
C ASP A 81 18.36 85.40 28.41
N LEU A 82 18.47 85.49 29.74
CA LEU A 82 18.25 84.36 30.63
C LEU A 82 16.79 83.88 30.58
N VAL A 83 15.82 84.80 30.61
CA VAL A 83 14.39 84.50 30.51
C VAL A 83 14.06 83.84 29.18
N HIS A 84 14.57 84.38 28.07
CA HIS A 84 14.34 83.81 26.74
C HIS A 84 14.99 82.44 26.58
N LYS A 85 16.22 82.25 27.06
CA LYS A 85 16.88 80.93 27.10
C LYS A 85 16.09 79.94 27.94
N HIS A 86 15.57 80.35 29.10
CA HIS A 86 14.72 79.49 29.92
C HIS A 86 13.44 79.09 29.17
N ARG A 87 12.75 80.03 28.51
CA ARG A 87 11.53 79.70 27.74
C ARG A 87 11.84 78.74 26.59
N SER A 88 12.93 78.96 25.86
CA SER A 88 13.39 78.05 24.81
C SER A 88 13.69 76.66 25.37
N PHE A 89 14.42 76.59 26.48
CA PHE A 89 14.71 75.33 27.16
C PHE A 89 13.45 74.58 27.60
N MET A 90 12.44 75.27 28.14
CA MET A 90 11.19 74.61 28.54
C MET A 90 10.39 74.07 27.36
N ARG A 91 10.33 74.80 26.24
CA ARG A 91 9.70 74.28 25.01
C ARG A 91 10.41 73.02 24.50
N LEU A 92 11.74 73.01 24.54
CA LEU A 92 12.53 71.85 24.16
C LEU A 92 12.33 70.68 25.13
N TYR A 93 12.24 70.96 26.42
CA TYR A 93 11.97 69.97 27.46
C TYR A 93 10.61 69.30 27.22
N ASP A 94 9.54 70.07 27.04
CA ASP A 94 8.19 69.54 26.80
C ASP A 94 8.14 68.69 25.52
N LYS A 95 8.79 69.16 24.45
CA LYS A 95 8.92 68.40 23.19
C LYS A 95 9.64 67.07 23.42
N THR A 96 10.72 67.09 24.20
CA THR A 96 11.52 65.90 24.51
C THR A 96 10.73 64.91 25.36
N VAL A 97 10.00 65.38 26.37
CA VAL A 97 9.13 64.54 27.20
C VAL A 97 8.05 63.87 26.36
N LEU A 98 7.39 64.62 25.46
CA LEU A 98 6.36 64.08 24.57
C LEU A 98 6.94 63.01 23.63
N LEU A 99 8.10 63.28 23.02
CA LEU A 99 8.78 62.33 22.15
C LEU A 99 9.19 61.06 22.91
N ASN A 100 9.73 61.22 24.12
CA ASN A 100 10.13 60.09 24.96
C ASN A 100 8.92 59.22 25.33
N HIS A 101 7.80 59.84 25.72
CA HIS A 101 6.55 59.12 26.00
C HIS A 101 6.03 58.36 24.77
N LYS A 102 6.08 58.97 23.58
CA LYS A 102 5.71 58.31 22.31
C LYS A 102 6.62 57.11 22.01
N THR A 103 7.94 57.29 22.14
CA THR A 103 8.92 56.23 21.92
C THR A 103 8.74 55.08 22.91
N TYR A 104 8.48 55.38 24.18
CA TYR A 104 8.20 54.38 25.20
C TYR A 104 6.97 53.53 24.84
N ASN A 105 5.86 54.17 24.46
CA ASN A 105 4.64 53.45 24.07
C ASN A 105 4.85 52.60 22.81
N ASN A 106 5.57 53.12 21.81
CA ASN A 106 5.94 52.36 20.62
C ASN A 106 6.80 51.14 20.97
N ASN A 107 7.78 51.29 21.88
CA ASN A 107 8.60 50.18 22.34
C ASN A 107 7.79 49.09 23.05
N ILE A 108 6.82 49.47 23.89
CA ILE A 108 5.89 48.49 24.50
C ILE A 108 5.09 47.77 23.41
N HIS A 109 4.52 48.53 22.45
CA HIS A 109 3.76 47.95 21.36
C HIS A 109 4.59 46.96 20.54
N PHE A 110 5.80 47.34 20.13
CA PHE A 110 6.69 46.47 19.38
C PHE A 110 7.13 45.25 20.17
N LYS A 111 7.43 45.41 21.47
CA LYS A 111 7.75 44.27 22.35
C LYS A 111 6.61 43.26 22.39
N ASN A 112 5.37 43.74 22.58
CA ASN A 112 4.20 42.87 22.58
C ASN A 112 3.97 42.18 21.24
N GLN A 113 4.20 42.90 20.14
CA GLN A 113 4.09 42.33 18.78
C GLN A 113 5.14 41.24 18.56
N VAL A 114 6.40 41.48 18.97
CA VAL A 114 7.47 40.50 18.89
C VAL A 114 7.13 39.25 19.70
N THR A 115 6.64 39.39 20.92
CA THR A 115 6.22 38.24 21.75
C THR A 115 5.13 37.43 21.06
N ARG A 116 4.09 38.06 20.51
CA ARG A 116 3.02 37.36 19.76
C ARG A 116 3.56 36.63 18.53
N LEU A 117 4.46 37.28 17.78
CA LEU A 117 5.08 36.66 16.61
C LEU A 117 5.96 35.46 16.98
N GLN A 118 6.64 35.51 18.13
CA GLN A 118 7.41 34.38 18.65
C GLN A 118 6.50 33.20 19.04
N GLU A 119 5.38 33.45 19.73
CA GLU A 119 4.40 32.41 20.07
C GLU A 119 3.78 31.78 18.81
N ASP A 120 3.46 32.59 17.80
CA ASP A 120 2.92 32.10 16.54
C ASP A 120 3.95 31.28 15.75
N LEU A 121 5.23 31.69 15.77
CA LEU A 121 6.32 30.92 15.18
C LEU A 121 6.43 29.54 15.84
N GLU A 122 6.47 29.48 17.17
CA GLU A 122 6.59 28.24 17.93
C GLU A 122 5.40 27.29 17.64
N LYS A 123 4.17 27.82 17.59
CA LYS A 123 2.98 27.04 17.19
C LYS A 123 3.12 26.47 15.78
N LYS A 124 3.65 27.24 14.84
CA LYS A 124 3.84 26.80 13.45
C LYS A 124 4.95 25.75 13.34
N GLU A 125 6.04 25.91 14.09
CA GLU A 125 7.13 24.92 14.16
C GLU A 125 6.63 23.59 14.74
N GLN A 126 5.84 23.63 15.81
CA GLN A 126 5.24 22.42 16.38
C GLN A 126 4.29 21.74 15.38
N ALA A 127 3.42 22.51 14.71
CA ALA A 127 2.50 21.97 13.71
C ALA A 127 3.25 21.35 12.51
N LEU A 128 4.34 21.97 12.08
CA LEU A 128 5.23 21.43 11.03
C LEU A 128 5.84 20.09 11.47
N HIS A 129 6.34 20.02 12.70
CA HIS A 129 6.94 18.79 13.24
C HIS A 129 5.93 17.63 13.28
N ASP A 130 4.72 17.90 13.76
CA ASP A 130 3.63 16.92 13.81
C ASP A 130 3.21 16.45 12.41
N ALA A 131 3.15 17.38 11.45
CA ALA A 131 2.88 17.07 10.05
C ALA A 131 3.97 16.15 9.45
N GLN A 132 5.24 16.49 9.68
CA GLN A 132 6.38 15.70 9.19
C GLN A 132 6.42 14.29 9.80
N THR A 133 6.09 14.17 11.08
CA THR A 133 6.01 12.85 11.73
C THR A 133 4.87 12.01 11.14
N ARG A 134 3.71 12.62 10.86
CA ARG A 134 2.60 11.95 10.20
C ARG A 134 2.96 11.52 8.78
N GLU A 135 3.64 12.38 8.02
CA GLU A 135 4.15 12.05 6.68
C GLU A 135 5.10 10.85 6.71
N ASN A 136 6.06 10.84 7.63
CA ASN A 136 7.01 9.74 7.79
C ASN A 136 6.31 8.41 8.13
N LYS A 137 5.30 8.45 9.01
CA LYS A 137 4.47 7.27 9.33
C LYS A 137 3.72 6.78 8.10
N LEU A 138 3.07 7.67 7.35
CA LEU A 138 2.34 7.30 6.13
C LEU A 138 3.27 6.71 5.07
N LYS A 139 4.46 7.29 4.88
CA LYS A 139 5.48 6.75 3.98
C LYS A 139 5.91 5.34 4.36
N TYR A 140 6.13 5.10 5.65
CA TYR A 140 6.44 3.75 6.15
C TYR A 140 5.31 2.75 5.86
N HIS A 141 4.05 3.14 6.09
CA HIS A 141 2.91 2.29 5.76
C HIS A 141 2.78 2.01 4.26
N LEU A 142 3.02 3.02 3.42
CA LEU A 142 3.02 2.88 1.96
C LEU A 142 4.10 1.90 1.50
N ASP A 143 5.32 2.00 2.03
CA ASP A 143 6.42 1.11 1.70
C ASP A 143 6.12 -0.34 2.10
N ASN A 144 5.52 -0.55 3.28
CA ASN A 144 5.09 -1.87 3.72
C ASN A 144 3.98 -2.44 2.83
N ALA A 145 2.92 -1.67 2.55
CA ALA A 145 1.83 -2.08 1.68
C ALA A 145 2.33 -2.41 0.26
N SER A 146 3.31 -1.66 -0.25
CA SER A 146 3.96 -1.93 -1.54
C SER A 146 4.71 -3.27 -1.54
N ARG A 147 5.43 -3.59 -0.46
CA ARG A 147 6.10 -4.89 -0.29
C ARG A 147 5.10 -6.04 -0.22
N ASP A 148 4.02 -5.86 0.54
CA ASP A 148 2.94 -6.86 0.64
C ASP A 148 2.29 -7.09 -0.72
N LEU A 149 1.95 -6.04 -1.45
CA LEU A 149 1.39 -6.14 -2.79
C LEU A 149 2.34 -6.88 -3.75
N LYS A 150 3.65 -6.63 -3.68
CA LYS A 150 4.64 -7.33 -4.49
C LYS A 150 4.70 -8.82 -4.15
N ARG A 151 4.64 -9.16 -2.87
CA ARG A 151 4.60 -10.56 -2.38
C ARG A 151 3.35 -11.26 -2.89
N GLU A 152 2.18 -10.68 -2.71
CA GLU A 152 0.90 -11.25 -3.16
C GLU A 152 0.86 -11.44 -4.68
N LYS A 153 1.38 -10.49 -5.45
CA LYS A 153 1.51 -10.65 -6.91
C LYS A 153 2.38 -11.84 -7.29
N GLU A 154 3.47 -12.07 -6.57
CA GLU A 154 4.35 -13.21 -6.84
C GLU A 154 3.69 -14.55 -6.44
N GLU A 155 2.99 -14.60 -5.31
CA GLU A 155 2.23 -15.79 -4.91
C GLU A 155 1.08 -16.10 -5.88
N ALA A 156 0.32 -15.08 -6.31
CA ALA A 156 -0.71 -15.22 -7.34
C ALA A 156 -0.11 -15.77 -8.65
N ARG A 157 1.07 -15.30 -9.04
CA ARG A 157 1.79 -15.80 -10.23
C ARG A 157 2.21 -17.26 -10.07
N LYS A 158 2.71 -17.66 -8.89
CA LYS A 158 3.07 -19.06 -8.59
C LYS A 158 1.85 -19.98 -8.65
N LEU A 159 0.76 -19.59 -8.00
CA LEU A 159 -0.50 -20.34 -8.02
C LEU A 159 -1.07 -20.45 -9.44
N GLY A 160 -1.02 -19.37 -10.21
CA GLY A 160 -1.43 -19.37 -11.62
C GLY A 160 -0.66 -20.39 -12.46
N LYS A 161 0.68 -20.45 -12.30
CA LYS A 161 1.52 -21.47 -12.95
C LYS A 161 1.16 -22.89 -12.51
N GLN A 162 0.88 -23.09 -11.22
CA GLN A 162 0.49 -24.40 -10.70
C GLN A 162 -0.85 -24.87 -11.29
N VAL A 163 -1.84 -23.97 -11.36
CA VAL A 163 -3.14 -24.26 -11.99
C VAL A 163 -2.97 -24.58 -13.48
N GLN A 164 -2.18 -23.78 -14.21
CA GLN A 164 -1.91 -24.03 -15.62
C GLN A 164 -1.26 -25.42 -15.83
N SER A 165 -0.26 -25.76 -15.02
CA SER A 165 0.40 -27.07 -15.06
C SER A 165 -0.57 -28.22 -14.82
N LYS A 166 -1.42 -28.10 -13.79
CA LYS A 166 -2.47 -29.10 -13.49
C LYS A 166 -3.48 -29.24 -14.63
N ASN A 167 -3.90 -28.13 -15.24
CA ASN A 167 -4.82 -28.17 -16.38
C ASN A 167 -4.21 -28.92 -17.57
N ILE A 168 -2.95 -28.66 -17.89
CA ILE A 168 -2.22 -29.39 -18.94
C ILE A 168 -2.15 -30.88 -18.60
N GLN A 169 -1.82 -31.24 -17.36
CA GLN A 169 -1.77 -32.62 -16.91
C GLN A 169 -3.14 -33.32 -17.05
N HIS A 170 -4.22 -32.69 -16.60
CA HIS A 170 -5.57 -33.23 -16.74
C HIS A 170 -5.99 -33.37 -18.21
N GLU A 171 -5.64 -32.41 -19.06
CA GLU A 171 -5.91 -32.48 -20.50
C GLU A 171 -5.20 -33.68 -21.15
N HIS A 172 -3.93 -33.93 -20.80
CA HIS A 172 -3.21 -35.11 -21.25
C HIS A 172 -3.85 -36.41 -20.75
N GLU A 173 -4.27 -36.47 -19.49
CA GLU A 173 -4.94 -37.64 -18.92
C GLU A 173 -6.28 -37.91 -19.62
N MET A 174 -7.08 -36.85 -19.84
CA MET A 174 -8.33 -36.96 -20.59
C MET A 174 -8.10 -37.50 -22.01
N LYS A 175 -7.10 -36.97 -22.73
CA LYS A 175 -6.72 -37.49 -24.05
C LYS A 175 -6.30 -38.96 -23.99
N ARG A 176 -5.54 -39.38 -22.99
CA ARG A 176 -5.15 -40.79 -22.79
C ARG A 176 -6.36 -41.68 -22.57
N ILE A 177 -7.27 -41.28 -21.67
CA ILE A 177 -8.50 -42.03 -21.37
C ILE A 177 -9.38 -42.14 -22.60
N LEU A 178 -9.56 -41.04 -23.36
CA LEU A 178 -10.34 -41.05 -24.60
C LEU A 178 -9.75 -42.02 -25.63
N GLN A 179 -8.43 -42.04 -25.81
CA GLN A 179 -7.76 -43.00 -26.71
C GLN A 179 -7.93 -44.45 -26.25
N ILE A 180 -7.84 -44.73 -24.95
CA ILE A 180 -8.09 -46.07 -24.40
C ILE A 180 -9.54 -46.48 -24.65
N ASN A 181 -10.49 -45.57 -24.40
CA ASN A 181 -11.91 -45.83 -24.63
C ASN A 181 -12.18 -46.15 -26.11
N GLN A 182 -11.60 -45.39 -27.05
CA GLN A 182 -11.69 -45.67 -28.49
C GLN A 182 -11.14 -47.07 -28.82
N LYS A 183 -9.97 -47.45 -28.31
CA LYS A 183 -9.41 -48.80 -28.53
C LYS A 183 -10.31 -49.91 -27.96
N LEU A 184 -10.88 -49.72 -26.78
CA LEU A 184 -11.82 -50.67 -26.18
C LEU A 184 -13.12 -50.78 -26.99
N GLN A 185 -13.65 -49.66 -27.49
CA GLN A 185 -14.80 -49.65 -28.39
C GLN A 185 -14.49 -50.38 -29.71
N GLU A 186 -13.31 -50.18 -30.29
CA GLU A 186 -12.88 -50.92 -31.48
C GLU A 186 -12.75 -52.43 -31.21
N GLN A 187 -12.16 -52.82 -30.08
CA GLN A 187 -12.08 -54.23 -29.67
C GLN A 187 -13.47 -54.83 -29.47
N LEU A 188 -14.39 -54.10 -28.83
CA LEU A 188 -15.76 -54.53 -28.63
C LEU A 188 -16.45 -54.74 -29.99
N ARG A 189 -16.34 -53.78 -30.92
CA ARG A 189 -16.89 -53.90 -32.28
C ARG A 189 -16.35 -55.12 -33.03
N LYS A 190 -15.03 -55.38 -32.95
CA LYS A 190 -14.41 -56.59 -33.52
C LYS A 190 -14.94 -57.86 -32.86
N SER A 191 -15.10 -57.85 -31.53
CA SER A 191 -15.61 -58.99 -30.79
C SER A 191 -17.09 -59.28 -31.09
N ILE A 192 -17.93 -58.27 -31.33
CA ILE A 192 -19.36 -58.47 -31.65
C ILE A 192 -19.54 -59.32 -32.93
N GLY A 193 -18.61 -59.24 -33.90
CA GLY A 193 -18.63 -60.09 -35.10
C GLY A 193 -18.13 -61.52 -34.89
N THR A 194 -17.34 -61.77 -33.85
CA THR A 194 -16.69 -63.07 -33.56
C THR A 194 -17.22 -63.72 -32.27
N PHE A 195 -18.08 -63.03 -31.52
CA PHE A 195 -18.61 -63.47 -30.25
C PHE A 195 -19.70 -64.51 -30.50
N ILE A 196 -19.31 -65.77 -30.38
CA ILE A 196 -20.24 -66.87 -30.23
C ILE A 196 -20.51 -66.98 -28.72
N PRO A 197 -21.75 -66.76 -28.25
CA PRO A 197 -22.10 -66.97 -26.85
C PRO A 197 -21.63 -68.35 -26.38
N ARG A 198 -21.06 -68.42 -25.17
CA ARG A 198 -20.50 -69.67 -24.62
C ARG A 198 -21.49 -70.82 -24.75
N ASP A 199 -22.78 -70.56 -24.52
CA ASP A 199 -23.85 -71.56 -24.62
C ASP A 199 -24.04 -72.08 -26.04
N LYS A 200 -23.96 -71.20 -27.06
CA LYS A 200 -24.06 -71.62 -28.47
C LYS A 200 -22.80 -72.38 -28.92
N ALA A 201 -21.62 -72.00 -28.42
CA ALA A 201 -20.38 -72.71 -28.71
C ALA A 201 -20.40 -74.12 -28.09
N LEU A 202 -20.82 -74.23 -26.82
CA LEU A 202 -20.98 -75.50 -26.12
C LEU A 202 -22.06 -76.36 -26.77
N GLN A 203 -23.20 -75.77 -27.14
CA GLN A 203 -24.27 -76.46 -27.85
C GLN A 203 -23.80 -77.00 -29.20
N LYS A 204 -23.01 -76.22 -29.96
CA LYS A 204 -22.44 -76.69 -31.23
C LYS A 204 -21.51 -77.89 -31.01
N ILE A 205 -20.59 -77.80 -30.04
CA ILE A 205 -19.69 -78.91 -29.67
C ILE A 205 -20.50 -80.14 -29.26
N GLN A 206 -21.54 -79.97 -28.44
CA GLN A 206 -22.42 -81.06 -28.02
C GLN A 206 -23.15 -81.69 -29.20
N THR A 207 -23.72 -80.90 -30.11
CA THR A 207 -24.40 -81.43 -31.30
C THR A 207 -23.45 -82.17 -32.24
N ASP A 208 -22.19 -81.73 -32.34
CA ASP A 208 -21.19 -82.41 -33.16
C ASP A 208 -20.77 -83.75 -32.50
N GLN A 209 -20.59 -83.77 -31.18
CA GLN A 209 -20.37 -85.01 -30.41
C GLN A 209 -21.55 -85.98 -30.51
N GLU A 210 -22.80 -85.49 -30.42
CA GLU A 210 -24.00 -86.31 -30.56
C GLU A 210 -24.12 -86.93 -31.96
N LYS A 211 -23.79 -86.17 -33.01
CA LYS A 211 -23.73 -86.70 -34.38
C LYS A 211 -22.65 -87.78 -34.54
N GLU A 212 -21.48 -87.55 -33.96
CA GLU A 212 -20.38 -88.51 -33.99
C GLU A 212 -20.76 -89.79 -33.25
N LEU A 213 -21.31 -89.68 -32.03
CA LEU A 213 -21.84 -90.81 -31.26
C LEU A 213 -22.96 -91.54 -32.01
N ALA A 214 -23.87 -90.82 -32.67
CA ALA A 214 -24.92 -91.44 -33.49
C ALA A 214 -24.34 -92.21 -34.69
N SER A 215 -23.23 -91.74 -35.27
CA SER A 215 -22.52 -92.45 -36.34
C SER A 215 -21.84 -93.72 -35.83
N TYR A 216 -21.19 -93.68 -34.66
CA TYR A 216 -20.60 -94.85 -34.04
C TYR A 216 -21.66 -95.87 -33.65
N LYS A 217 -22.77 -95.43 -33.04
CA LYS A 217 -23.88 -96.32 -32.67
C LYS A 217 -24.48 -97.04 -33.88
N ARG A 218 -24.70 -96.33 -35.01
CA ARG A 218 -25.13 -96.96 -36.26
C ARG A 218 -24.15 -98.01 -36.76
N THR A 219 -22.86 -97.72 -36.66
CA THR A 219 -21.80 -98.65 -37.09
C THR A 219 -21.78 -99.89 -36.22
N VAL A 220 -21.90 -99.73 -34.90
CA VAL A 220 -21.99 -100.84 -33.94
C VAL A 220 -23.21 -101.71 -34.23
N SER A 221 -24.40 -101.14 -34.38
CA SER A 221 -25.61 -101.92 -34.69
C SER A 221 -25.50 -102.69 -36.00
N ARG A 222 -24.84 -102.13 -37.02
CA ARG A 222 -24.56 -102.84 -38.28
C ARG A 222 -23.61 -104.03 -38.06
N LEU A 223 -22.58 -103.87 -37.22
CA LEU A 223 -21.65 -104.94 -36.90
C LEU A 223 -22.31 -106.03 -36.05
N GLU A 224 -23.16 -105.67 -35.09
CA GLU A 224 -23.95 -106.62 -34.29
C GLU A 224 -24.91 -107.44 -35.16
N GLU A 225 -25.60 -106.79 -36.10
CA GLU A 225 -26.47 -107.45 -37.09
C GLU A 225 -25.67 -108.42 -37.98
N ASN A 226 -24.52 -107.99 -38.48
CA ASN A 226 -23.65 -108.84 -39.29
C ASN A 226 -23.13 -110.05 -38.49
N ASN A 227 -22.76 -109.84 -37.22
CA ASN A 227 -22.37 -110.93 -36.33
C ASN A 227 -23.52 -111.91 -36.07
N ARG A 228 -24.76 -111.42 -35.92
CA ARG A 228 -25.94 -112.28 -35.78
C ARG A 228 -26.15 -113.15 -37.02
N GLN A 229 -26.05 -112.57 -38.21
CA GLN A 229 -26.16 -113.29 -39.47
C GLN A 229 -25.08 -114.38 -39.60
N MET A 230 -23.82 -114.06 -39.28
CA MET A 230 -22.75 -115.06 -39.29
C MET A 230 -23.00 -116.19 -38.28
N LEU A 231 -23.54 -115.88 -37.09
CA LEU A 231 -23.88 -116.90 -36.09
C LEU A 231 -25.03 -117.80 -36.57
N GLU A 232 -26.01 -117.24 -37.26
CA GLU A 232 -27.11 -117.98 -37.90
C GLU A 232 -26.58 -118.90 -38.99
N GLU A 233 -25.73 -118.39 -39.89
CA GLU A 233 -25.05 -119.20 -40.91
C GLU A 233 -24.20 -120.33 -40.30
N ILE A 234 -23.46 -120.05 -39.21
CA ILE A 234 -22.69 -121.08 -38.49
C ILE A 234 -23.64 -122.14 -37.92
N ASN A 235 -24.81 -121.75 -37.42
CA ASN A 235 -25.77 -122.68 -36.86
C ASN A 235 -26.41 -123.56 -37.94
N ASP A 236 -26.79 -122.96 -39.08
CA ASP A 236 -27.30 -123.68 -40.25
C ASP A 236 -26.26 -124.68 -40.79
N LEU A 237 -24.99 -124.26 -40.87
CA LEU A 237 -23.89 -125.14 -41.27
C LEU A 237 -23.65 -126.27 -40.26
N LYS A 238 -23.79 -126.00 -38.95
CA LYS A 238 -23.71 -127.04 -37.91
C LYS A 238 -24.86 -128.03 -38.03
N GLU A 239 -26.07 -127.56 -38.31
CA GLU A 239 -27.24 -128.42 -38.51
C GLU A 239 -27.08 -129.27 -39.78
N ALA A 240 -26.60 -128.68 -40.87
CA ALA A 240 -26.25 -129.40 -42.10
C ALA A 240 -25.16 -130.45 -41.86
N LEU A 241 -24.13 -130.13 -41.07
CA LEU A 241 -23.09 -131.08 -40.65
C LEU A 241 -23.64 -132.19 -39.75
N ALA A 242 -24.57 -131.88 -38.85
CA ALA A 242 -25.22 -132.87 -37.99
C ALA A 242 -26.11 -133.81 -38.81
N LEU A 243 -26.85 -133.30 -39.79
CA LEU A 243 -27.60 -134.11 -40.76
C LEU A 243 -26.67 -134.97 -41.61
N HIS A 244 -25.52 -134.43 -42.05
CA HIS A 244 -24.53 -135.21 -42.79
C HIS A 244 -23.85 -136.27 -41.90
N LYS A 245 -23.61 -135.98 -40.62
CA LYS A 245 -23.12 -136.96 -39.65
C LYS A 245 -24.15 -138.06 -39.41
N GLY A 246 -25.42 -137.70 -39.20
CA GLY A 246 -26.52 -138.65 -39.10
C GLY A 246 -26.71 -139.49 -40.37
N ALA A 247 -26.48 -138.91 -41.55
CA ALA A 247 -26.47 -139.64 -42.82
C ALA A 247 -25.29 -140.62 -42.91
N ILE A 248 -24.10 -140.25 -42.44
CA ILE A 248 -22.94 -141.15 -42.34
C ILE A 248 -23.21 -142.27 -41.33
N ASP A 249 -23.77 -141.96 -40.16
CA ASP A 249 -24.11 -142.95 -39.13
C ASP A 249 -25.17 -143.95 -39.65
N LEU A 250 -26.20 -143.47 -40.37
CA LEU A 250 -27.17 -144.33 -41.09
C LEU A 250 -26.54 -145.13 -42.22
N GLN A 251 -25.50 -144.61 -42.88
CA GLN A 251 -24.77 -145.32 -43.93
C GLN A 251 -23.80 -146.36 -43.35
N ILE A 252 -23.28 -146.14 -42.14
CA ILE A 252 -22.54 -147.14 -41.33
C ILE A 252 -23.51 -148.23 -40.85
N GLU A 253 -24.72 -147.85 -40.42
CA GLU A 253 -25.77 -148.79 -39.99
C GLU A 253 -26.31 -149.64 -41.17
N ALA A 254 -26.44 -149.04 -42.36
CA ALA A 254 -26.83 -149.73 -43.60
C ALA A 254 -25.69 -150.57 -44.24
N SER A 255 -24.42 -150.39 -43.83
CA SER A 255 -23.27 -151.13 -44.37
C SER A 255 -22.79 -152.29 -43.50
N GLY A 256 -23.45 -152.58 -42.37
CA GLY A 256 -23.30 -153.86 -41.67
C GLY A 256 -21.96 -154.06 -40.95
N ALA A 257 -21.38 -153.00 -40.37
CA ALA A 257 -20.20 -153.09 -39.52
C ALA A 257 -20.58 -153.01 -38.02
N TRP A 258 -21.10 -154.11 -37.47
CA TRP A 258 -21.11 -154.36 -36.02
C TRP A 258 -19.89 -155.21 -35.67
N ILE A 259 -18.98 -154.69 -34.85
CA ILE A 259 -18.31 -155.45 -33.77
C ILE A 259 -18.03 -154.46 -32.62
N ASP A 260 -18.78 -154.58 -31.53
CA ASP A 260 -18.46 -154.02 -30.20
C ASP A 260 -17.09 -154.55 -29.72
N VAL A 261 -16.36 -153.92 -28.79
CA VAL A 261 -16.71 -153.81 -27.36
C VAL A 261 -15.57 -152.99 -26.71
N GLU A 262 -15.76 -152.04 -25.81
CA GLU A 262 -16.83 -151.07 -25.51
C GLU A 262 -16.12 -150.16 -24.49
N LYS A 263 -15.36 -149.18 -25.00
CA LYS A 263 -14.38 -148.36 -24.27
C LYS A 263 -13.91 -147.20 -25.14
#